data_AF-A0A6J4KHG5-F1
#
_entry.id   AF-A0A6J4KHG5-F1
#
_cell.length_a   1.000
_cell.length_b   1.000
_cell.length_c   1.000
_cell.angle_alpha   90.00
_cell.angle_beta   90.00
_cell.angle_gamma   90.00
#
_symmetry.space_group_name_H-M   'P 1'
#
loop_
_entity.id
_entity.type
_entity.pdbx_description
1 polymer ?
#
loop_
_entity_poly.entity_id
_entity_poly.type
_entity_poly.pdbx_seq_one_letter_code
_entity_poly.pdbx_strand_id
1 'polypeptide(L)'
;MHLKLFVLSASSVMLWLAPLTALDKRLDVHKALQGVSLTAAIACAVTAGNIAREQAEQNDIEKIKTRAITADVVDEIATSAYVSQQQRQQEAEQILATDERIDEQDAELNSIKESLELLLNQTYSDSGSLAVVNLSPRQREQIELILQFHAKGISGKNKILKEVWGVSAGSSQAYRNAKAEYEYLMPFIKEEEGGG
;
A
#
# COMPACT_ATOMS: atom_id res chain seq x y z
N MET A 1 -26.56 8.37 -52.07
CA MET A 1 -27.54 7.31 -52.43
C MET A 1 -28.87 7.85 -52.95
N HIS A 2 -29.34 9.03 -52.51
CA HIS A 2 -30.61 9.62 -52.95
C HIS A 2 -30.76 9.86 -54.47
N LEU A 3 -29.68 10.20 -55.18
CA LEU A 3 -29.73 10.44 -56.63
C LEU A 3 -30.11 9.19 -57.44
N LYS A 4 -29.62 8.02 -57.02
CA LYS A 4 -29.91 6.73 -57.69
C LYS A 4 -31.36 6.29 -57.46
N LEU A 5 -31.91 6.58 -56.27
CA LEU A 5 -33.30 6.27 -55.93
C LEU A 5 -34.29 7.15 -56.70
N PHE A 6 -33.99 8.43 -56.91
CA PHE A 6 -34.84 9.34 -57.69
C PHE A 6 -34.89 8.96 -59.19
N VAL A 7 -33.77 8.58 -59.79
CA VAL A 7 -33.72 8.19 -61.21
C VAL A 7 -34.48 6.89 -61.46
N LEU A 8 -34.42 5.92 -60.55
CA LEU A 8 -35.25 4.70 -60.65
C LEU A 8 -36.75 5.00 -60.48
N SER A 9 -37.11 5.90 -59.56
CA SER A 9 -38.49 6.32 -59.34
C SER A 9 -39.08 7.06 -60.55
N ALA A 10 -38.33 8.00 -61.14
CA ALA A 10 -38.77 8.75 -62.32
C ALA A 10 -38.91 7.85 -63.58
N SER A 11 -38.01 6.88 -63.74
CA SER A 11 -38.05 5.93 -64.86
C SER A 11 -39.25 4.98 -64.78
N SER A 12 -39.62 4.55 -63.56
CA SER A 12 -40.81 3.75 -63.28
C SER A 12 -42.11 4.47 -63.68
N VAL A 13 -42.22 5.76 -63.34
CA VAL A 13 -43.41 6.57 -63.67
C VAL A 13 -43.55 6.78 -65.19
N MET A 14 -42.45 7.00 -65.90
CA MET A 14 -42.49 7.17 -67.36
C MET A 14 -42.85 5.88 -68.11
N LEU A 15 -42.41 4.71 -67.63
CA LEU A 15 -42.81 3.41 -68.15
C LEU A 15 -44.30 3.09 -67.90
N TRP A 16 -44.87 3.64 -66.83
CA TRP A 16 -46.29 3.49 -66.50
C TRP A 16 -47.21 4.35 -67.39
N LEU A 17 -46.74 5.51 -67.86
CA LEU A 17 -47.50 6.46 -68.70
C LEU A 17 -47.40 6.20 -70.21
N ALA A 18 -46.38 5.47 -70.67
CA ALA A 18 -46.16 5.19 -72.09
C ALA A 18 -47.26 4.38 -72.85
N PRO A 19 -48.10 3.52 -72.23
CA PRO A 19 -49.01 2.67 -73.01
C PRO A 19 -50.37 3.31 -73.35
N LEU A 20 -50.58 4.61 -73.07
CA LEU A 20 -51.90 5.25 -73.23
C LEU A 20 -52.25 5.68 -74.67
N THR A 21 -51.32 5.69 -75.63
CA THR A 21 -51.56 6.25 -76.97
C THR A 21 -51.53 5.27 -78.14
N ALA A 22 -51.24 3.97 -77.93
CA ALA A 22 -50.92 3.07 -79.04
C ALA A 22 -51.65 1.70 -79.09
N LEU A 23 -52.60 1.37 -78.20
CA LEU A 23 -52.92 -0.06 -78.01
C LEU A 23 -54.37 -0.42 -77.64
N ASP A 24 -55.27 -0.36 -78.63
CA ASP A 24 -56.66 -0.81 -78.48
C ASP A 24 -56.83 -2.35 -78.39
N LYS A 25 -55.83 -3.15 -78.82
CA LYS A 25 -55.90 -4.64 -78.81
C LYS A 25 -55.03 -5.36 -77.78
N ARG A 26 -54.17 -4.69 -77.01
CA ARG A 26 -53.44 -5.33 -75.88
C ARG A 26 -53.72 -4.70 -74.52
N LEU A 27 -54.83 -3.96 -74.39
CA LEU A 27 -55.31 -3.40 -73.13
C LEU A 27 -55.47 -4.49 -72.05
N ASP A 28 -55.94 -5.68 -72.41
CA ASP A 28 -56.09 -6.78 -71.44
C ASP A 28 -54.73 -7.31 -70.94
N VAL A 29 -53.73 -7.39 -71.82
CA VAL A 29 -52.37 -7.80 -71.44
C VAL A 29 -51.71 -6.74 -70.55
N HIS A 30 -51.90 -5.45 -70.86
CA HIS A 30 -51.39 -4.36 -70.03
C HIS A 30 -52.08 -4.29 -68.67
N LYS A 31 -53.40 -4.50 -68.59
CA LYS A 31 -54.15 -4.56 -67.32
C LYS A 31 -53.70 -5.76 -66.48
N ALA A 32 -53.47 -6.93 -67.09
CA ALA A 32 -52.94 -8.09 -66.41
C ALA A 32 -51.51 -7.82 -65.88
N LEU A 33 -50.64 -7.23 -66.70
CA LEU A 33 -49.27 -6.88 -66.31
C LEU A 33 -49.24 -5.82 -65.20
N GLN A 34 -50.12 -4.83 -65.24
CA GLN A 34 -50.28 -3.84 -64.18
C GLN A 34 -50.79 -4.48 -62.88
N GLY A 35 -51.74 -5.40 -62.97
CA GLY A 35 -52.23 -6.18 -61.82
C GLY A 35 -51.11 -6.99 -61.16
N VAL A 36 -50.28 -7.67 -61.96
CA VAL A 36 -49.11 -8.42 -61.45
C VAL A 36 -48.05 -7.47 -60.86
N SER A 37 -47.80 -6.31 -61.47
CA SER A 37 -46.87 -5.34 -60.90
C SER A 37 -47.37 -4.73 -59.59
N LEU A 38 -48.69 -4.53 -59.47
CA LEU A 38 -49.31 -3.96 -58.27
C LEU A 38 -49.24 -4.97 -57.12
N THR A 39 -49.53 -6.25 -57.38
CA THR A 39 -49.43 -7.30 -56.36
C THR A 39 -47.97 -7.55 -55.96
N ALA A 40 -47.03 -7.51 -56.91
CA ALA A 40 -45.60 -7.60 -56.62
C ALA A 40 -45.10 -6.39 -55.81
N ALA A 41 -45.56 -5.18 -56.12
CA ALA A 41 -45.22 -3.97 -55.37
C ALA A 41 -45.79 -4.01 -53.94
N ILE A 42 -47.03 -4.50 -53.76
CA ILE A 42 -47.64 -4.69 -52.44
C ILE A 42 -46.86 -5.74 -51.65
N ALA A 43 -46.52 -6.89 -52.26
CA ALA A 43 -45.73 -7.92 -51.60
C ALA A 43 -44.34 -7.40 -51.19
N CYS A 44 -43.68 -6.63 -52.06
CA CYS A 44 -42.39 -6.02 -51.77
C CYS A 44 -42.48 -4.94 -50.67
N ALA A 45 -43.55 -4.14 -50.65
CA ALA A 45 -43.77 -3.15 -49.61
C ALA A 45 -44.02 -3.81 -48.23
N VAL A 46 -44.76 -4.92 -48.20
CA VAL A 46 -45.01 -5.68 -46.96
C VAL A 46 -43.72 -6.33 -46.45
N THR A 47 -42.95 -6.98 -47.32
CA THR A 47 -41.68 -7.61 -46.90
C THR A 47 -40.64 -6.59 -46.48
N ALA A 48 -40.49 -5.49 -47.22
CA ALA A 48 -39.61 -4.39 -46.84
C ALA A 48 -40.06 -3.72 -45.54
N GLY A 49 -41.38 -3.59 -45.31
CA GLY A 49 -41.94 -3.08 -44.06
C GLY A 49 -41.64 -3.98 -42.86
N ASN A 50 -41.76 -5.29 -43.02
CA ASN A 50 -41.42 -6.26 -41.96
C ASN A 50 -39.92 -6.25 -41.65
N ILE A 51 -39.06 -6.21 -42.67
CA ILE A 51 -37.60 -6.11 -42.48
C ILE A 51 -37.24 -4.78 -41.80
N ALA A 52 -37.86 -3.67 -42.20
CA ALA A 52 -37.63 -2.37 -41.57
C ALA A 52 -38.08 -2.35 -40.10
N ARG A 53 -39.15 -3.08 -39.76
CA ARG A 53 -39.62 -3.22 -38.38
C ARG A 53 -38.66 -4.06 -37.54
N GLU A 54 -38.20 -5.20 -38.06
CA GLU A 54 -37.19 -6.03 -37.38
C GLU A 54 -35.87 -5.26 -37.17
N GLN A 55 -35.43 -4.50 -38.17
CA GLN A 55 -34.24 -3.65 -38.04
C GLN A 55 -34.43 -2.52 -37.02
N ALA A 56 -35.64 -1.96 -36.90
CA ALA A 56 -35.94 -0.96 -35.87
C ALA A 56 -35.88 -1.57 -34.46
N GLU A 57 -36.45 -2.76 -34.27
CA GLU A 57 -36.41 -3.48 -32.98
C GLU A 57 -34.97 -3.88 -32.61
N GLN A 58 -34.15 -4.33 -33.56
CA GLN A 58 -32.73 -4.61 -33.33
C GLN A 58 -31.93 -3.36 -32.96
N ASN A 59 -32.18 -2.24 -33.66
CA ASN A 59 -31.49 -0.97 -33.40
C ASN A 59 -31.81 -0.43 -31.99
N ASP A 60 -33.05 -0.57 -31.54
CA ASP A 60 -33.44 -0.15 -30.19
C ASP A 60 -32.80 -1.03 -29.11
N ILE A 61 -32.67 -2.34 -29.34
CA ILE A 61 -31.94 -3.25 -28.44
C ILE A 61 -30.45 -2.88 -28.39
N GLU A 62 -29.81 -2.56 -29.52
CA GLU A 62 -28.41 -2.13 -29.55
C GLU A 62 -28.19 -0.80 -28.82
N LYS A 63 -29.12 0.14 -28.94
CA LYS A 63 -29.08 1.41 -28.16
C LYS A 63 -29.22 1.17 -26.66
N ILE A 64 -30.09 0.25 -26.25
CA ILE A 64 -30.22 -0.11 -24.83
C ILE A 64 -28.93 -0.77 -24.34
N LYS A 65 -28.37 -1.70 -25.12
CA LYS A 65 -27.12 -2.39 -24.78
C LYS A 65 -25.94 -1.43 -24.66
N THR A 66 -25.79 -0.49 -25.59
CA THR A 66 -24.72 0.52 -25.54
C THR A 66 -24.88 1.46 -24.35
N ARG A 67 -26.11 1.85 -23.98
CA ARG A 67 -26.37 2.62 -22.76
C ARG A 67 -26.01 1.84 -21.49
N ALA A 68 -26.36 0.56 -21.41
CA ALA A 68 -26.01 -0.29 -20.27
C ALA A 68 -24.49 -0.44 -20.12
N ILE A 69 -23.78 -0.75 -21.20
CA ILE A 69 -22.31 -0.86 -21.19
C ILE A 69 -21.66 0.47 -20.78
N THR A 70 -22.18 1.60 -21.27
CA THR A 70 -21.64 2.92 -20.91
C THR A 70 -21.86 3.23 -19.43
N ALA A 71 -23.00 2.83 -18.85
CA ALA A 71 -23.27 3.01 -17.43
C ALA A 71 -22.33 2.15 -16.56
N ASP A 72 -22.14 0.88 -16.92
CA ASP A 72 -21.25 -0.03 -16.19
C ASP A 72 -19.79 0.46 -16.21
N VAL A 73 -19.28 0.89 -17.37
CA VAL A 73 -17.92 1.43 -17.48
C VAL A 73 -17.74 2.69 -16.63
N VAL A 74 -18.74 3.57 -16.58
CA VAL A 74 -18.68 4.77 -15.73
C VAL A 74 -18.69 4.40 -14.25
N ASP A 75 -19.44 3.37 -13.84
CA ASP A 75 -19.49 2.89 -12.47
C ASP A 75 -18.17 2.21 -12.04
N GLU A 76 -17.54 1.44 -12.93
CA GLU A 76 -16.20 0.87 -12.71
C GLU A 76 -15.13 1.96 -12.58
N ILE A 77 -15.21 3.02 -13.40
CA ILE A 77 -14.30 4.17 -13.31
C ILE A 77 -14.54 4.94 -12.01
N ALA A 78 -15.79 5.13 -11.59
CA ALA A 78 -16.13 5.79 -10.34
C ALA A 78 -15.63 4.98 -9.13
N THR A 79 -15.81 3.66 -9.16
CA THR A 79 -15.36 2.76 -8.11
C THR A 79 -13.82 2.74 -8.02
N SER A 80 -13.12 2.66 -9.15
CA SER A 80 -11.65 2.70 -9.15
C SER A 80 -11.09 4.05 -8.69
N ALA A 81 -11.73 5.16 -9.07
CA ALA A 81 -11.38 6.49 -8.57
C ALA A 81 -11.59 6.61 -7.05
N TYR A 82 -12.70 6.07 -6.55
CA TYR A 82 -12.99 6.03 -5.11
C TYR A 82 -11.97 5.21 -4.33
N VAL A 83 -11.63 4.01 -4.80
CA VAL A 83 -10.59 3.15 -4.18
C VAL A 83 -9.23 3.84 -4.17
N SER A 84 -8.85 4.50 -5.28
CA SER A 84 -7.60 5.26 -5.35
C SER A 84 -7.58 6.45 -4.38
N GLN A 85 -8.72 7.11 -4.18
CA GLN A 85 -8.82 8.20 -3.20
C GLN A 85 -8.74 7.68 -1.77
N GLN A 86 -9.37 6.54 -1.47
CA GLN A 86 -9.32 5.89 -0.17
C GLN A 86 -7.90 5.42 0.16
N GLN A 87 -7.16 4.85 -0.80
CA GLN A 87 -5.75 4.50 -0.63
C GLN A 87 -4.90 5.73 -0.31
N ARG A 88 -5.07 6.84 -1.04
CA ARG A 88 -4.33 8.08 -0.77
C ARG A 88 -4.62 8.66 0.62
N GLN A 89 -5.86 8.51 1.12
CA GLN A 89 -6.19 8.90 2.50
C GLN A 89 -5.50 8.02 3.53
N GLN A 90 -5.53 6.69 3.34
CA GLN A 90 -4.85 5.76 4.24
C GLN A 90 -3.33 5.98 4.28
N GLU A 91 -2.70 6.23 3.12
CA GLU A 91 -1.28 6.56 3.05
C GLU A 91 -0.97 7.89 3.76
N ALA A 92 -1.81 8.91 3.58
CA ALA A 92 -1.66 10.19 4.26
C ALA A 92 -1.82 10.07 5.77
N GLU A 93 -2.81 9.30 6.26
CA GLU A 93 -3.01 9.00 7.68
C GLU A 93 -1.83 8.23 8.27
N GLN A 94 -1.26 7.28 7.52
CA GLN A 94 -0.10 6.52 7.97
C GLN A 94 1.15 7.39 8.09
N ILE A 95 1.35 8.35 7.16
CA ILE A 95 2.45 9.33 7.25
C ILE A 95 2.24 10.22 8.48
N LEU A 96 1.03 10.74 8.69
CA LEU A 96 0.71 11.61 9.82
C LEU A 96 0.94 10.89 11.17
N ALA A 97 0.48 9.65 11.29
CA ALA A 97 0.68 8.82 12.49
C ALA A 97 2.15 8.44 12.72
N THR A 98 2.97 8.44 11.67
CA THR A 98 4.41 8.22 11.80
C THR A 98 5.10 9.48 12.31
N ASP A 99 4.66 10.65 11.87
CA ASP A 99 5.18 11.96 12.31
C ASP A 99 4.87 12.20 13.80
N GLU A 100 3.63 11.91 14.24
CA GLU A 100 3.25 12.02 15.66
C GLU A 100 4.12 11.13 16.57
N ARG A 101 4.49 9.93 16.11
CA ARG A 101 5.39 9.04 16.86
C ARG A 101 6.83 9.54 16.91
N ILE A 102 7.28 10.27 15.88
CA ILE A 102 8.62 10.87 15.87
C ILE A 102 8.65 12.05 16.83
N ASP A 103 7.61 12.88 16.85
CA ASP A 103 7.48 14.01 17.78
C ASP A 103 7.43 13.52 19.25
N GLU A 104 6.71 12.44 19.53
CA GLU A 104 6.71 11.81 20.86
C GLU A 104 8.09 11.26 21.24
N GLN A 105 8.79 10.59 20.31
CA GLN A 105 10.15 10.11 20.55
C GLN A 105 11.15 11.25 20.80
N ASP A 106 11.05 12.34 20.05
CA ASP A 106 11.90 13.51 20.24
C ASP A 106 11.60 14.22 21.56
N ALA A 107 10.33 14.25 21.99
CA ALA A 107 9.96 14.76 23.32
C ALA A 107 10.53 13.90 24.45
N GLU A 108 10.46 12.56 24.32
CA GLU A 108 11.07 11.63 25.29
C GLU A 108 12.60 11.79 25.33
N LEU A 109 13.24 11.91 24.17
CA LEU A 109 14.69 12.03 24.05
C LEU A 109 15.19 13.36 24.63
N ASN A 110 14.43 14.45 24.43
CA ASN A 110 14.70 15.74 25.07
C ASN A 110 14.51 15.69 26.58
N SER A 111 13.48 15.00 27.09
CA SER A 111 13.29 14.78 28.54
C SER A 111 14.43 13.97 29.18
N ILE A 112 14.90 12.92 28.49
CA ILE A 112 16.07 12.14 28.92
C ILE A 112 17.34 13.02 28.91
N LYS A 113 17.52 13.86 27.91
CA LYS A 113 18.66 14.77 27.83
C LYS A 113 18.63 15.81 28.95
N GLU A 114 17.47 16.40 29.22
CA GLU A 114 17.29 17.41 30.27
C GLU A 114 17.50 16.82 31.67
N SER A 115 17.00 15.59 31.91
CA SER A 115 17.26 14.86 33.16
C SER A 115 18.73 14.45 33.32
N LEU A 116 19.42 14.09 32.23
CA LEU A 116 20.87 13.86 32.23
C LEU A 116 21.66 15.14 32.51
N GLU A 117 21.29 16.27 31.91
CA GLU A 117 21.93 17.57 32.16
C GLU A 117 21.68 18.05 33.60
N LEU A 118 20.50 17.81 34.16
CA LEU A 118 20.20 18.07 35.57
C LEU A 118 21.04 17.20 36.50
N LEU A 119 21.15 15.89 36.22
CA LEU A 119 22.02 14.99 36.97
C LEU A 119 23.48 15.43 36.89
N LEU A 120 23.95 15.82 35.71
CA LEU A 120 25.32 16.29 35.48
C LEU A 120 25.60 17.61 36.21
N ASN A 121 24.65 18.54 36.22
CA ASN A 121 24.78 19.81 36.92
C ASN A 121 24.70 19.64 38.44
N GLN A 122 23.79 18.78 38.94
CA GLN A 122 23.71 18.45 40.36
C GLN A 122 25.00 17.79 40.86
N THR A 123 25.59 16.89 40.07
CA THR A 123 26.89 16.26 40.38
C THR A 123 28.10 17.19 40.22
N TYR A 124 28.00 18.28 39.45
CA TYR A 124 29.06 19.29 39.38
C TYR A 124 29.07 20.23 40.60
N SER A 125 27.90 20.45 41.21
CA SER A 125 27.74 21.29 42.41
C SER A 125 27.90 20.56 43.74
N ASP A 126 27.63 19.24 43.80
CA ASP A 126 27.78 18.44 45.01
C ASP A 126 29.04 17.58 44.91
N SER A 127 30.02 17.85 45.78
CA SER A 127 31.33 17.20 45.82
C SER A 127 31.23 15.75 46.33
N GLY A 128 30.54 14.89 45.60
CA GLY A 128 30.37 13.47 45.89
C GLY A 128 30.32 12.69 44.59
N SER A 129 31.45 12.08 44.24
CA SER A 129 31.65 11.33 43.01
C SER A 129 30.59 10.25 42.82
N LEU A 130 29.65 10.48 41.91
CA LEU A 130 28.98 9.39 41.22
C LEU A 130 29.78 9.14 39.94
N ALA A 131 30.82 8.33 40.07
CA ALA A 131 31.50 7.80 38.90
C ALA A 131 30.44 7.01 38.12
N VAL A 132 30.04 7.50 36.94
CA VAL A 132 29.42 6.64 35.93
C VAL A 132 30.48 5.61 35.61
N VAL A 133 30.46 4.49 36.34
CA VAL A 133 31.57 3.53 36.30
C VAL A 133 31.47 2.78 34.98
N ASN A 134 32.22 3.26 33.98
CA ASN A 134 32.56 2.51 32.79
C ASN A 134 33.50 1.36 33.17
N LEU A 135 33.01 0.41 33.96
CA LEU A 135 33.66 -0.88 34.16
C LEU A 135 33.60 -1.63 32.85
N SER A 136 34.74 -2.12 32.38
CA SER A 136 34.77 -3.05 31.27
C SER A 136 33.97 -4.31 31.64
N PRO A 137 33.37 -5.02 30.65
CA PRO A 137 32.61 -6.25 30.92
C PRO A 137 33.43 -7.27 31.73
N ARG A 138 34.73 -7.36 31.46
CA ARG A 138 35.67 -8.22 32.20
C ARG A 138 35.80 -7.86 33.69
N GLN A 139 35.79 -6.57 34.04
CA GLN A 139 35.87 -6.14 35.44
C GLN A 139 34.59 -6.43 36.20
N ARG A 140 33.43 -6.39 35.53
CA ARG A 140 32.14 -6.78 36.12
C ARG A 140 32.09 -8.27 36.46
N GLU A 141 32.54 -9.11 35.53
CA GLU A 141 32.66 -10.56 35.75
C GLU A 141 33.60 -10.87 36.92
N GLN A 142 34.73 -10.15 37.03
CA GLN A 142 35.67 -10.32 38.15
C GLN A 142 35.05 -9.92 39.49
N ILE A 143 34.28 -8.83 39.55
CA ILE A 143 33.55 -8.40 40.74
C ILE A 143 32.54 -9.47 41.18
N GLU A 144 31.75 -10.00 40.24
CA GLU A 144 30.77 -11.05 40.53
C GLU A 144 31.44 -12.30 41.10
N LEU A 145 32.56 -12.73 40.51
CA LEU A 145 33.32 -13.88 41.00
C LEU A 145 33.85 -13.63 42.42
N ILE A 146 34.37 -12.43 42.70
CA ILE A 146 34.85 -12.08 44.05
C ILE A 146 33.71 -12.12 45.06
N LEU A 147 32.53 -11.56 44.73
CA LEU A 147 31.34 -11.62 45.58
C LEU A 147 30.91 -13.06 45.86
N GLN A 148 30.91 -13.94 44.85
CA GLN A 148 30.61 -15.36 45.04
C GLN A 148 31.61 -16.05 45.97
N PHE A 149 32.90 -15.69 45.92
CA PHE A 149 33.90 -16.23 46.84
C PHE A 149 33.74 -15.71 48.28
N HIS A 150 33.37 -14.44 48.44
CA HIS A 150 33.02 -13.87 49.74
C HIS A 150 31.78 -14.54 50.35
N ALA A 151 30.73 -14.77 49.54
CA ALA A 151 29.53 -15.50 49.95
C ALA A 151 29.82 -16.96 50.37
N LYS A 152 30.82 -17.59 49.74
CA LYS A 152 31.32 -18.93 50.10
C LYS A 152 32.26 -18.95 51.31
N GLY A 153 32.48 -17.80 51.97
CA GLY A 153 33.32 -17.67 53.17
C GLY A 153 34.82 -17.63 52.88
N ILE A 154 35.23 -17.49 51.61
CA ILE A 154 36.64 -17.40 51.21
C ILE A 154 37.04 -15.92 51.15
N SER A 155 37.41 -15.34 52.30
CA SER A 155 37.82 -13.93 52.40
C SER A 155 39.35 -13.70 52.28
N GLY A 156 40.12 -14.75 51.99
CA GLY A 156 41.58 -14.64 51.93
C GLY A 156 42.04 -14.05 50.59
N LYS A 157 42.63 -12.84 50.62
CA LYS A 157 43.15 -12.15 49.42
C LYS A 157 43.96 -13.04 48.47
N ASN A 158 44.90 -13.83 49.00
CA ASN A 158 45.73 -14.71 48.18
C ASN A 158 44.96 -15.90 47.58
N LYS A 159 43.87 -16.33 48.22
CA LYS A 159 42.99 -17.37 47.69
C LYS A 159 42.12 -16.81 46.57
N ILE A 160 41.56 -15.61 46.76
CA ILE A 160 40.77 -14.91 45.74
C ILE A 160 41.63 -14.60 44.51
N LEU A 161 42.86 -14.09 44.70
CA LEU A 161 43.79 -13.86 43.59
C LEU A 161 44.16 -15.13 42.82
N LYS A 162 44.26 -16.27 43.51
CA LYS A 162 44.51 -17.56 42.88
C LYS A 162 43.33 -18.04 42.05
N GLU A 163 42.10 -17.87 42.53
CA GLU A 163 40.91 -18.37 41.84
C GLU A 163 40.42 -17.44 40.72
N VAL A 164 40.47 -16.12 40.92
CA VAL A 164 39.97 -15.13 39.95
C VAL A 164 41.01 -14.77 38.90
N TRP A 165 42.29 -14.70 39.26
CA TRP A 165 43.39 -14.37 38.33
C TRP A 165 44.34 -15.54 38.03
N GLY A 166 44.19 -16.70 38.68
CA GLY A 166 45.05 -17.86 38.43
C GLY A 166 46.46 -17.74 39.02
N VAL A 167 46.73 -16.74 39.87
CA VAL A 167 48.11 -16.41 40.32
C VAL A 167 48.34 -16.81 41.77
N SER A 168 49.45 -17.52 42.03
CA SER A 168 49.90 -17.86 43.38
C SER A 168 50.67 -16.71 44.04
N ALA A 169 50.66 -16.68 45.38
CA ALA A 169 51.37 -15.66 46.15
C ALA A 169 52.89 -15.71 45.86
N GLY A 170 53.47 -14.57 45.51
CA GLY A 170 54.90 -14.47 45.21
C GLY A 170 55.34 -13.06 44.81
N SER A 171 56.56 -12.92 44.31
CA SER A 171 57.13 -11.65 43.81
C SER A 171 56.96 -11.47 42.29
N SER A 172 56.20 -12.35 41.63
CA SER A 172 56.00 -12.30 40.18
C SER A 172 55.27 -11.01 39.76
N GLN A 173 55.62 -10.46 38.61
CA GLN A 173 54.98 -9.24 38.09
C GLN A 173 53.47 -9.47 37.85
N ALA A 174 53.09 -10.67 37.43
CA ALA A 174 51.69 -11.08 37.30
C ALA A 174 50.91 -10.98 38.62
N TYR A 175 51.52 -11.39 39.73
CA TYR A 175 50.89 -11.28 41.06
C TYR A 175 50.74 -9.81 41.49
N ARG A 176 51.73 -8.95 41.19
CA ARG A 176 51.65 -7.52 41.51
C ARG A 176 50.55 -6.82 40.73
N ASN A 177 50.41 -7.13 39.44
CA ASN A 177 49.36 -6.59 38.59
C ASN A 177 47.96 -7.05 39.05
N ALA A 178 47.78 -8.35 39.30
CA ALA A 178 46.52 -8.90 39.82
C ALA A 178 46.15 -8.32 41.19
N LYS A 179 47.14 -8.12 42.06
CA LYS A 179 46.95 -7.48 43.37
C LYS A 179 46.46 -6.03 43.22
N ALA A 180 47.05 -5.26 42.32
CA ALA A 180 46.66 -3.88 42.06
C ALA A 180 45.26 -3.79 41.46
N GLU A 181 44.92 -4.69 40.54
CA GLU A 181 43.59 -4.77 39.93
C GLU A 181 42.52 -5.17 40.97
N TYR A 182 42.81 -6.15 41.82
CA TYR A 182 41.94 -6.51 42.96
C TYR A 182 41.72 -5.31 43.91
N GLU A 183 42.80 -4.60 44.29
CA GLU A 183 42.69 -3.41 45.15
C GLU A 183 41.89 -2.27 44.50
N TYR A 184 41.96 -2.13 43.17
CA TYR A 184 41.14 -1.20 42.40
C TYR A 184 39.66 -1.60 42.38
N LEU A 185 39.34 -2.89 42.38
CA LEU A 185 37.97 -3.41 42.34
C LEU A 185 37.28 -3.45 43.72
N MET A 186 38.04 -3.50 44.82
CA MET A 186 37.51 -3.59 46.19
C MET A 186 36.54 -2.47 46.62
N PRO A 187 36.72 -1.19 46.24
CA PRO A 187 35.76 -0.14 46.56
C PRO A 187 34.38 -0.40 45.95
N PHE A 188 34.32 -0.90 44.71
CA PHE A 188 33.06 -1.19 44.01
C PHE A 188 32.30 -2.38 44.61
N ILE A 189 33.02 -3.30 45.24
CA ILE A 189 32.42 -4.45 45.95
C ILE A 189 31.74 -4.00 47.26
N LYS A 190 32.28 -2.96 47.93
CA LYS A 190 31.74 -2.46 49.19
C LYS A 190 30.52 -1.55 49.04
N GLU A 191 30.38 -0.89 47.88
CA GLU A 191 29.22 -0.04 47.61
C GLU A 191 27.94 -0.86 47.36
N GLU A 192 28.05 -2.10 46.86
CA GLU A 192 26.87 -2.99 46.70
C GLU A 192 26.36 -3.60 48.01
N GLU A 193 27.19 -3.76 49.05
CA GLU A 193 26.73 -4.28 50.36
C GLU A 193 26.03 -3.22 51.23
N GLY A 194 26.14 -1.92 50.88
CA GLY A 194 25.62 -0.80 51.68
C GLY A 194 24.32 -0.16 51.16
N GLY A 195 23.81 -0.58 50.00
CA GLY A 195 22.60 -0.04 49.37
C GLY A 195 21.39 -0.95 49.57
N GLY A 196 20.82 -0.93 50.78
CA GLY A 196 19.53 -1.55 51.11
C GLY A 196 18.45 -0.50 51.36
#